data_AF-A0A1A2GAP0-F1
#
_entry.id   AF-A0A1A2GAP0-F1
#
_cell.length_a   1.000
_cell.length_b   1.000
_cell.length_c   1.000
_cell.angle_alpha   90.00
_cell.angle_beta   90.00
_cell.angle_gamma   90.00
#
_symmetry.space_group_name_H-M   'P 1'
#
loop_
_entity.id
_entity.type
_entity.pdbx_description
1 polymer ?
#
loop_
_entity_poly.entity_id
_entity_poly.type
_entity_poly.pdbx_seq_one_letter_code
_entity_poly.pdbx_strand_id
1 'polypeptide(L)'
;MGALTSAAVAVAVTVPSAVAACAPAASPPAASPSGAPAPAAPPPSGAKPTIVLVHGAFADASSWGGEVGALEKQGYEARAIANPLENLDSDSDYVKNFLATLNGPIVLVGHSYGGSVITNAAAGNPNVKALVFVDAAAPDVGETTAQLSGADSVLTRPQGELFDPVLPPGAPQEQAQLYLKKDIFLQHFGNDLPPDLATRAWASQRSAAVAALYGPSKNAAWKDIPS
;
A
#
# COMPACT_ATOMS: atom_id res chain seq x y z
N MET A 1 -29.34 38.40 29.25
CA MET A 1 -28.81 38.49 27.87
C MET A 1 -27.47 39.22 27.95
N GLY A 2 -26.37 38.56 27.59
CA GLY A 2 -25.06 39.24 27.46
C GLY A 2 -23.87 38.39 27.88
N ALA A 3 -23.35 37.62 26.91
CA ALA A 3 -21.97 37.13 26.74
C ALA A 3 -21.18 36.58 27.95
N LEU A 4 -21.05 35.26 27.98
CA LEU A 4 -19.93 34.55 28.62
C LEU A 4 -18.74 34.55 27.65
N THR A 5 -17.68 35.29 27.98
CA THR A 5 -16.37 35.21 27.32
C THR A 5 -15.52 34.16 28.04
N SER A 6 -15.39 32.97 27.45
CA SER A 6 -14.40 31.98 27.90
C SER A 6 -13.02 32.38 27.39
N ALA A 7 -12.14 32.74 28.32
CA ALA A 7 -10.71 32.90 28.08
C ALA A 7 -10.05 31.52 27.91
N ALA A 8 -9.41 31.29 26.78
CA ALA A 8 -8.56 30.13 26.57
C ALA A 8 -7.22 30.33 27.31
N VAL A 9 -6.97 29.50 28.31
CA VAL A 9 -5.65 29.39 28.96
C VAL A 9 -4.75 28.57 28.04
N ALA A 10 -3.80 29.22 27.37
CA ALA A 10 -2.74 28.56 26.64
C ALA A 10 -1.68 28.07 27.65
N VAL A 11 -1.57 26.75 27.83
CA VAL A 11 -0.47 26.14 28.58
C VAL A 11 0.74 26.08 27.64
N ALA A 12 1.66 27.03 27.79
CA ALA A 12 2.97 26.99 27.13
C ALA A 12 3.86 25.96 27.85
N VAL A 13 4.13 24.83 27.20
CA VAL A 13 5.14 23.88 27.68
C VAL A 13 6.50 24.38 27.20
N THR A 14 7.26 25.00 28.10
CA THR A 14 8.66 25.34 27.88
C THR A 14 9.53 24.11 28.10
N VAL A 15 10.19 23.62 27.05
CA VAL A 15 11.23 22.59 27.15
C VAL A 15 12.57 23.30 27.35
N PRO A 16 13.31 23.07 28.45
CA PRO A 16 14.61 23.69 28.63
C PRO A 16 15.66 23.00 27.75
N SER A 17 16.30 23.77 26.85
CA SER A 17 17.49 23.35 26.13
C SER A 17 18.69 23.33 27.07
N ALA A 18 19.08 22.14 27.55
CA ALA A 18 20.37 21.93 28.22
C ALA A 18 21.41 21.53 27.16
N VAL A 19 22.32 22.45 26.83
CA VAL A 19 23.51 22.15 26.03
C VAL A 19 24.55 21.55 26.98
N ALA A 20 24.63 20.22 27.03
CA ALA A 20 25.70 19.52 27.71
C ALA A 20 26.95 19.50 26.81
N ALA A 21 28.01 20.19 27.23
CA ALA A 21 29.32 20.11 26.59
C ALA A 21 29.97 18.75 26.92
N CYS A 22 30.04 17.85 25.93
CA CYS A 22 30.83 16.62 26.04
C CYS A 22 32.30 16.90 25.75
N ALA A 23 33.17 16.52 26.70
CA ALA A 23 34.61 16.44 26.50
C ALA A 23 34.97 15.39 25.41
N PRO A 24 36.10 15.52 24.70
CA PRO A 24 36.47 14.58 23.66
C PRO A 24 36.86 13.22 24.27
N ALA A 25 36.11 12.19 23.93
CA ALA A 25 36.44 10.80 24.25
C ALA A 25 37.56 10.31 23.31
N ALA A 26 38.55 9.63 23.89
CA ALA A 26 39.64 9.00 23.14
C ALA A 26 39.10 7.90 22.21
N SER A 27 39.55 7.89 20.95
CA SER A 27 39.13 6.92 19.93
C SER A 27 39.58 5.49 20.30
N PRO A 28 38.70 4.48 20.20
CA PRO A 28 39.12 3.08 20.28
C PRO A 28 39.88 2.66 19.01
N PRO A 29 40.74 1.63 19.07
CA PRO A 29 41.45 1.12 17.91
C PRO A 29 40.48 0.52 16.88
N ALA A 30 40.78 0.74 15.59
CA ALA A 30 39.99 0.25 14.47
C ALA A 30 39.89 -1.27 14.48
N ALA A 31 38.65 -1.79 14.58
CA ALA A 31 38.37 -3.20 14.32
C ALA A 31 38.49 -3.48 12.82
N SER A 32 39.18 -4.56 12.46
CA SER A 32 39.26 -5.06 11.09
C SER A 32 37.86 -5.41 10.55
N PRO A 33 37.58 -5.19 9.24
CA PRO A 33 36.30 -5.55 8.66
C PRO A 33 36.16 -7.07 8.64
N SER A 34 35.31 -7.60 9.53
CA SER A 34 34.83 -8.97 9.44
C SER A 34 33.96 -9.11 8.19
N GLY A 35 34.10 -10.23 7.50
CA GLY A 35 33.66 -10.45 6.11
C GLY A 35 32.17 -10.17 5.83
N ALA A 36 31.89 -9.96 4.55
CA ALA A 36 30.54 -9.79 4.01
C ALA A 36 29.58 -10.89 4.54
N PRO A 37 28.31 -10.56 4.84
CA PRO A 37 27.34 -11.56 5.25
C PRO A 37 27.22 -12.62 4.17
N ALA A 38 27.36 -13.89 4.56
CA ALA A 38 27.13 -15.01 3.66
C ALA A 38 25.69 -14.97 3.13
N PRO A 39 25.45 -15.35 1.86
CA PRO A 39 24.10 -15.45 1.33
C PRO A 39 23.27 -16.40 2.20
N ALA A 40 22.03 -16.01 2.50
CA ALA A 40 21.10 -16.85 3.24
C ALA A 40 20.96 -18.21 2.56
N ALA A 41 21.00 -19.29 3.35
CA ALA A 41 20.83 -20.64 2.84
C ALA A 41 19.47 -20.76 2.11
N PRO A 42 19.41 -21.51 1.00
CA PRO A 42 18.15 -21.77 0.32
C PRO A 42 17.15 -22.41 1.30
N PRO A 43 15.85 -22.07 1.23
CA PRO A 43 14.86 -22.73 2.06
C PRO A 43 14.85 -24.25 1.76
N PRO A 44 14.56 -25.09 2.75
CA PRO A 44 14.43 -26.52 2.53
C PRO A 44 13.38 -26.80 1.44
N SER A 45 13.66 -27.78 0.58
CA SER A 45 12.71 -28.24 -0.43
C SER A 45 11.42 -28.68 0.25
N GLY A 46 10.31 -28.01 -0.09
CA GLY A 46 8.99 -28.25 0.51
C GLY A 46 8.52 -27.20 1.53
N ALA A 47 9.29 -26.14 1.79
CA ALA A 47 8.79 -25.01 2.57
C ALA A 47 7.61 -24.32 1.85
N LYS A 48 6.52 -24.06 2.58
CA LYS A 48 5.37 -23.30 2.06
C LYS A 48 5.82 -21.90 1.65
N PRO A 49 5.29 -21.34 0.56
CA PRO A 49 5.61 -19.98 0.16
C PRO A 49 5.09 -18.97 1.19
N THR A 50 5.76 -17.82 1.28
CA THR A 50 5.19 -16.64 1.94
C THR A 50 4.14 -16.03 1.02
N ILE A 51 2.95 -15.77 1.55
CA ILE A 51 1.86 -15.12 0.82
C ILE A 51 1.90 -13.63 1.17
N VAL A 52 2.13 -12.78 0.18
CA VAL A 52 2.14 -11.32 0.36
C VAL A 52 0.89 -10.75 -0.29
N LEU A 53 0.08 -10.00 0.48
CA LEU A 53 -1.20 -9.46 0.02
C LEU A 53 -1.13 -7.93 -0.07
N VAL A 54 -1.47 -7.39 -1.24
CA VAL A 54 -1.43 -5.96 -1.56
C VAL A 54 -2.85 -5.47 -1.82
N HIS A 55 -3.27 -4.46 -1.06
CA HIS A 55 -4.62 -3.91 -1.15
C HIS A 55 -4.79 -3.00 -2.38
N GLY A 56 -6.05 -2.70 -2.71
CA GLY A 56 -6.41 -1.79 -3.79
C GLY A 56 -6.48 -0.33 -3.35
N ALA A 57 -6.90 0.52 -4.29
CA ALA A 57 -7.23 1.91 -4.01
C ALA A 57 -8.37 2.00 -2.99
N PHE A 58 -8.37 3.05 -2.18
CA PHE A 58 -9.38 3.32 -1.15
C PHE A 58 -9.44 2.33 0.02
N ALA A 59 -8.59 1.30 0.02
CA ALA A 59 -8.48 0.30 1.07
C ALA A 59 -7.17 0.45 1.85
N ASP A 60 -7.00 -0.36 2.90
CA ASP A 60 -5.73 -0.53 3.60
C ASP A 60 -5.42 -2.03 3.81
N ALA A 61 -4.30 -2.34 4.46
CA ALA A 61 -3.88 -3.72 4.68
C ALA A 61 -4.85 -4.53 5.57
N SER A 62 -5.68 -3.88 6.39
CA SER A 62 -6.66 -4.55 7.24
C SER A 62 -7.78 -5.21 6.44
N SER A 63 -8.00 -4.79 5.18
CA SER A 63 -8.95 -5.45 4.27
C SER A 63 -8.62 -6.92 4.00
N TRP A 64 -7.38 -7.36 4.25
CA TRP A 64 -6.94 -8.74 4.13
C TRP A 64 -6.99 -9.53 5.45
N GLY A 65 -7.54 -8.97 6.53
CA GLY A 65 -7.46 -9.57 7.86
C GLY A 65 -8.07 -10.97 7.94
N GLY A 66 -9.16 -11.22 7.19
CA GLY A 66 -9.79 -12.53 7.10
C GLY A 66 -8.91 -13.57 6.40
N GLU A 67 -8.33 -13.18 5.27
CA GLU A 67 -7.47 -14.02 4.42
C GLU A 67 -6.17 -14.35 5.12
N VAL A 68 -5.53 -13.37 5.78
CA VAL A 68 -4.34 -13.58 6.62
C VAL A 68 -4.65 -14.64 7.67
N GLY A 69 -5.72 -14.47 8.46
CA GLY A 69 -6.08 -15.44 9.48
C GLY A 69 -6.43 -16.84 8.94
N ALA A 70 -7.02 -16.92 7.74
CA ALA A 70 -7.31 -18.19 7.08
C ALA A 70 -6.06 -18.91 6.56
N LEU A 71 -5.11 -18.17 5.99
CA LEU A 71 -3.84 -18.69 5.47
C LEU A 71 -2.91 -19.17 6.61
N GLU A 72 -2.84 -18.41 7.71
CA GLU A 72 -2.07 -18.78 8.89
C GLU A 72 -2.58 -20.09 9.51
N LYS A 73 -3.90 -20.28 9.59
CA LYS A 73 -4.50 -21.56 10.03
C LYS A 73 -4.13 -22.74 9.15
N GLN A 74 -3.77 -22.51 7.90
CA GLN A 74 -3.28 -23.52 6.96
C GLN A 74 -1.75 -23.65 6.97
N GLY A 75 -1.06 -22.94 7.87
CA GLY A 75 0.39 -23.00 8.05
C GLY A 75 1.20 -22.22 7.01
N TYR A 76 0.59 -21.26 6.32
CA TYR A 76 1.33 -20.30 5.48
C TYR A 76 1.75 -19.09 6.31
N GLU A 77 2.94 -18.55 6.04
CA GLU A 77 3.24 -17.18 6.45
C GLU A 77 2.47 -16.23 5.51
N ALA A 78 1.66 -15.34 6.08
CA ALA A 78 0.86 -14.37 5.32
C ALA A 78 1.16 -12.95 5.78
N ARG A 79 1.41 -12.04 4.83
CA ARG A 79 1.82 -10.65 5.09
C ARG A 79 0.96 -9.69 4.26
N ALA A 80 0.04 -8.99 4.90
CA ALA A 80 -0.69 -7.89 4.27
C ALA A 80 0.13 -6.60 4.35
N ILE A 81 0.34 -5.93 3.22
CA ILE A 81 1.21 -4.76 3.09
C ILE A 81 0.41 -3.54 2.71
N ALA A 82 0.65 -2.44 3.43
CA ALA A 82 0.05 -1.15 3.14
C ALA A 82 0.92 -0.38 2.14
N ASN A 83 0.62 -0.49 0.84
CA ASN A 83 1.28 0.36 -0.14
C ASN A 83 0.84 1.83 0.01
N PRO A 84 1.67 2.83 -0.35
CA PRO A 84 1.40 4.24 -0.08
C PRO A 84 0.12 4.81 -0.71
N LEU A 85 -0.29 4.33 -1.90
CA LEU A 85 -1.40 4.87 -2.71
C LEU A 85 -1.09 6.25 -3.33
N GLU A 86 0.19 6.52 -3.62
CA GLU A 86 0.64 7.84 -4.08
C GLU A 86 0.94 7.88 -5.59
N ASN A 87 1.51 6.82 -6.14
CA ASN A 87 1.67 6.60 -7.58
C ASN A 87 2.16 5.17 -7.83
N LEU A 88 1.90 4.64 -9.03
CA LEU A 88 2.23 3.26 -9.36
C LEU A 88 3.72 2.92 -9.20
N ASP A 89 4.62 3.84 -9.53
CA ASP A 89 6.06 3.64 -9.40
C ASP A 89 6.47 3.45 -7.93
N SER A 90 6.19 4.44 -7.09
CA SER A 90 6.60 4.44 -5.68
C SER A 90 5.89 3.34 -4.87
N ASP A 91 4.64 3.02 -5.23
CA ASP A 91 3.91 1.94 -4.58
C ASP A 91 4.50 0.57 -4.93
N SER A 92 4.88 0.38 -6.19
CA SER A 92 5.52 -0.85 -6.66
C SER A 92 6.93 -1.00 -6.09
N ASP A 93 7.70 0.09 -6.01
CA ASP A 93 9.01 0.10 -5.39
C ASP A 93 8.93 -0.21 -3.89
N TYR A 94 7.91 0.31 -3.19
CA TYR A 94 7.68 -0.02 -1.78
C TYR A 94 7.46 -1.52 -1.59
N VAL A 95 6.56 -2.12 -2.38
CA VAL A 95 6.28 -3.56 -2.33
C VAL A 95 7.52 -4.36 -2.74
N LYS A 96 8.21 -3.99 -3.82
CA LYS A 96 9.45 -4.63 -4.28
C LYS A 96 10.53 -4.65 -3.20
N ASN A 97 10.73 -3.52 -2.51
CA ASN A 97 11.68 -3.43 -1.40
C ASN A 97 11.29 -4.34 -0.24
N PHE A 98 10.00 -4.44 0.08
CA PHE A 98 9.51 -5.40 1.07
C PHE A 98 9.79 -6.86 0.63
N LEU A 99 9.51 -7.22 -0.62
CA LEU A 99 9.76 -8.56 -1.14
C LEU A 99 11.23 -8.97 -1.08
N ALA A 100 12.14 -8.00 -1.27
CA ALA A 100 13.59 -8.24 -1.17
C ALA A 100 14.05 -8.60 0.26
N THR A 101 13.24 -8.34 1.28
CA THR A 101 13.52 -8.75 2.67
C THR A 101 13.14 -10.21 2.96
N LEU A 102 12.33 -10.83 2.10
CA LEU A 102 11.83 -12.17 2.29
C LEU A 102 12.77 -13.22 1.68
N ASN A 103 12.89 -14.35 2.37
CA ASN A 103 13.64 -15.49 1.89
C ASN A 103 12.69 -16.57 1.36
N GLY A 104 13.04 -17.19 0.24
CA GLY A 104 12.30 -18.31 -0.32
C GLY A 104 11.15 -17.95 -1.25
N PRO A 105 10.31 -18.93 -1.62
CA PRO A 105 9.27 -18.73 -2.62
C PRO A 105 8.16 -17.81 -2.10
N ILE A 106 7.72 -16.89 -2.96
CA ILE A 106 6.66 -15.91 -2.67
C ILE A 106 5.49 -16.15 -3.62
N VAL A 107 4.27 -16.09 -3.08
CA VAL A 107 3.05 -15.87 -3.87
C VAL A 107 2.58 -14.45 -3.58
N LEU A 108 2.43 -13.65 -4.62
CA LEU A 108 2.09 -12.24 -4.48
C LEU A 108 0.66 -12.00 -4.98
N VAL A 109 -0.19 -11.54 -4.06
CA VAL A 109 -1.63 -11.40 -4.25
C VAL A 109 -1.97 -9.91 -4.30
N GLY A 110 -2.73 -9.49 -5.30
CA GLY A 110 -3.15 -8.10 -5.48
C GLY A 110 -4.65 -8.01 -5.71
N HIS A 111 -5.33 -7.13 -4.98
CA HIS A 111 -6.75 -6.81 -5.21
C HIS A 111 -6.92 -5.46 -5.90
N SER A 112 -7.80 -5.36 -6.90
CA SER A 112 -8.09 -4.11 -7.62
C SER A 112 -6.78 -3.45 -8.13
N TYR A 113 -6.52 -2.18 -7.77
CA TYR A 113 -5.25 -1.47 -8.04
C TYR A 113 -4.00 -2.23 -7.55
N GLY A 114 -4.11 -3.00 -6.47
CA GLY A 114 -3.04 -3.86 -5.97
C GLY A 114 -2.53 -4.82 -7.04
N GLY A 115 -3.36 -5.21 -8.01
CA GLY A 115 -2.95 -5.94 -9.21
C GLY A 115 -1.90 -5.21 -10.04
N SER A 116 -2.10 -3.91 -10.30
CA SER A 116 -1.13 -3.07 -11.01
C SER A 116 0.18 -2.95 -10.22
N VAL A 117 0.09 -2.81 -8.90
CA VAL A 117 1.26 -2.75 -8.01
C VAL A 117 2.05 -4.06 -8.07
N ILE A 118 1.41 -5.22 -7.91
CA ILE A 118 2.11 -6.52 -7.93
C ILE A 118 2.70 -6.84 -9.32
N THR A 119 2.03 -6.40 -10.39
CA THR A 119 2.48 -6.54 -11.77
C THR A 119 3.83 -5.85 -12.01
N ASN A 120 4.06 -4.71 -11.35
CA ASN A 120 5.30 -3.96 -11.46
C ASN A 120 6.34 -4.39 -10.42
N ALA A 121 5.91 -4.65 -9.18
CA ALA A 121 6.79 -5.01 -8.08
C ALA A 121 7.48 -6.38 -8.27
N ALA A 122 6.81 -7.32 -8.92
CA ALA A 122 7.33 -8.68 -9.14
C ALA A 122 8.38 -8.77 -10.25
N ALA A 123 8.46 -7.76 -11.14
CA ALA A 123 9.33 -7.80 -12.30
C ALA A 123 10.80 -8.00 -11.90
N GLY A 124 11.43 -9.04 -12.45
CA GLY A 124 12.82 -9.39 -12.19
C GLY A 124 13.10 -9.98 -10.80
N ASN A 125 12.08 -10.29 -9.99
CA ASN A 125 12.26 -10.94 -8.70
C ASN A 125 12.16 -12.48 -8.83
N PRO A 126 13.28 -13.23 -8.75
CA PRO A 126 13.26 -14.67 -8.94
C PRO A 126 12.57 -15.43 -7.79
N ASN A 127 12.29 -14.78 -6.66
CA ASN A 127 11.61 -15.40 -5.52
C ASN A 127 10.09 -15.42 -5.69
N VAL A 128 9.51 -14.55 -6.53
CA VAL A 128 8.08 -14.56 -6.83
C VAL A 128 7.78 -15.71 -7.79
N LYS A 129 7.00 -16.69 -7.32
CA LYS A 129 6.70 -17.92 -8.05
C LYS A 129 5.30 -17.95 -8.66
N ALA A 130 4.39 -17.14 -8.12
CA ALA A 130 3.07 -16.94 -8.68
C ALA A 130 2.53 -15.55 -8.31
N LEU A 131 1.69 -15.03 -9.19
CA LEU A 131 0.84 -13.88 -8.97
C LEU A 131 -0.59 -14.36 -8.75
N VAL A 132 -1.38 -13.63 -7.98
CA VAL A 132 -2.81 -13.89 -7.84
C VAL A 132 -3.54 -12.55 -7.95
N PHE A 133 -4.42 -12.45 -8.93
CA PHE A 133 -5.23 -11.27 -9.18
C PHE A 133 -6.64 -11.50 -8.63
N VAL A 134 -7.02 -10.75 -7.60
CA VAL A 134 -8.36 -10.82 -6.99
C VAL A 134 -9.14 -9.59 -7.43
N ASP A 135 -10.07 -9.76 -8.38
CA ASP A 135 -10.83 -8.64 -8.98
C ASP A 135 -9.93 -7.43 -9.31
N ALA A 136 -8.80 -7.73 -9.94
CA ALA A 136 -7.66 -6.84 -10.01
C ALA A 136 -7.27 -6.44 -11.43
N ALA A 137 -6.66 -5.26 -11.54
CA ALA A 137 -6.07 -4.78 -12.78
C ALA A 137 -4.74 -5.51 -13.05
N ALA A 138 -4.57 -6.08 -14.24
CA ALA A 138 -3.32 -6.69 -14.69
C ALA A 138 -2.80 -5.95 -15.93
N PRO A 139 -2.25 -4.73 -15.79
CA PRO A 139 -1.92 -3.88 -16.92
C PRO A 139 -0.77 -4.44 -17.74
N ASP A 140 -0.88 -4.22 -19.05
CA ASP A 140 0.23 -4.33 -19.97
C ASP A 140 1.14 -3.09 -19.88
N VAL A 141 2.34 -3.17 -20.45
CA VAL A 141 3.27 -2.01 -20.44
C VAL A 141 2.63 -0.81 -21.14
N GLY A 142 2.60 0.34 -20.45
CA GLY A 142 2.00 1.58 -20.93
C GLY A 142 0.52 1.76 -20.56
N GLU A 143 -0.17 0.70 -20.12
CA GLU A 143 -1.56 0.81 -19.66
C GLU A 143 -1.64 1.34 -18.23
N THR A 144 -2.76 1.98 -17.91
CA THR A 144 -3.07 2.51 -16.58
C THR A 144 -4.14 1.67 -15.91
N THR A 145 -4.19 1.67 -14.57
CA THR A 145 -5.26 0.99 -13.82
C THR A 145 -6.64 1.51 -14.22
N ALA A 146 -6.78 2.84 -14.41
CA ALA A 146 -8.05 3.45 -14.77
C ALA A 146 -8.59 2.95 -16.13
N GLN A 147 -7.72 2.74 -17.13
CA GLN A 147 -8.10 2.24 -18.45
C GLN A 147 -8.68 0.82 -18.42
N LEU A 148 -8.35 0.04 -17.39
CA LEU A 148 -8.81 -1.34 -17.24
C LEU A 148 -10.17 -1.45 -16.52
N SER A 149 -10.78 -0.32 -16.15
CA SER A 149 -12.15 -0.33 -15.65
C SER A 149 -13.10 -0.78 -16.75
N GLY A 150 -13.93 -1.79 -16.44
CA GLY A 150 -14.97 -2.27 -17.36
C GLY A 150 -15.97 -1.16 -17.72
N ALA A 151 -16.59 -1.25 -18.90
CA ALA A 151 -17.49 -0.22 -19.41
C ALA A 151 -18.64 0.14 -18.45
N ASP A 152 -19.16 -0.86 -17.74
CA ASP A 152 -20.26 -0.69 -16.77
C ASP A 152 -19.80 -0.34 -15.34
N SER A 153 -18.49 -0.17 -15.13
CA SER A 153 -17.94 0.19 -13.81
C SER A 153 -18.42 1.58 -13.38
N VAL A 154 -18.74 1.73 -12.09
CA VAL A 154 -19.06 3.06 -11.53
C VAL A 154 -17.91 4.05 -11.75
N LEU A 155 -16.67 3.57 -11.83
CA LEU A 155 -15.47 4.38 -12.02
C LEU A 155 -15.37 5.03 -13.40
N THR A 156 -16.25 4.69 -14.35
CA THR A 156 -16.34 5.37 -15.65
C THR A 156 -17.19 6.64 -15.62
N ARG A 157 -17.92 6.89 -14.51
CA ARG A 157 -18.72 8.11 -14.31
C ARG A 157 -17.83 9.36 -14.14
N PRO A 158 -18.38 10.57 -14.34
CA PRO A 158 -17.65 11.80 -14.10
C PRO A 158 -17.05 11.85 -12.68
N GLN A 159 -15.76 12.18 -12.56
CA GLN A 159 -15.06 12.16 -11.26
C GLN A 159 -15.73 13.02 -10.18
N GLY A 160 -16.34 14.15 -10.57
CA GLY A 160 -17.08 15.01 -9.64
C GLY A 160 -18.34 14.38 -9.04
N GLU A 161 -18.85 13.30 -9.62
CA GLU A 161 -19.93 12.47 -9.04
C GLU A 161 -19.37 11.48 -8.02
N LEU A 162 -18.13 11.00 -8.22
CA LEU A 162 -17.55 9.88 -7.49
C LEU A 162 -16.76 10.29 -6.25
N PHE A 163 -16.03 11.39 -6.35
CA PHE A 163 -14.94 11.69 -5.42
C PHE A 163 -15.10 13.04 -4.71
N ASP A 164 -14.60 13.08 -3.48
CA ASP A 164 -14.26 14.29 -2.75
C ASP A 164 -12.73 14.46 -2.82
N PRO A 165 -12.21 15.30 -3.74
CA PRO A 165 -10.76 15.45 -3.92
C PRO A 165 -10.15 16.35 -2.84
N VAL A 166 -9.00 15.94 -2.33
CA VAL A 166 -8.14 16.74 -1.45
C VAL A 166 -6.84 17.04 -2.19
N LEU A 167 -6.61 18.31 -2.51
CA LEU A 167 -5.39 18.76 -3.16
C LEU A 167 -4.75 19.88 -2.34
N PRO A 168 -3.52 19.71 -1.82
CA PRO A 168 -2.82 20.79 -1.14
C PRO A 168 -2.67 22.03 -2.05
N PRO A 169 -2.80 23.26 -1.50
CA PRO A 169 -2.61 24.47 -2.29
C PRO A 169 -1.25 24.50 -3.01
N GLY A 170 -1.26 24.70 -4.33
CA GLY A 170 -0.06 24.74 -5.16
C GLY A 170 0.52 23.38 -5.54
N ALA A 171 -0.08 22.27 -5.11
CA ALA A 171 0.32 20.94 -5.56
C ALA A 171 -0.19 20.66 -7.00
N PRO A 172 0.55 19.86 -7.78
CA PRO A 172 0.09 19.38 -9.08
C PRO A 172 -1.18 18.53 -8.98
N GLN A 173 -2.04 18.57 -10.01
CA GLN A 173 -3.34 17.87 -10.01
C GLN A 173 -3.20 16.35 -9.88
N GLU A 174 -2.12 15.78 -10.39
CA GLU A 174 -1.82 14.34 -10.26
C GLU A 174 -1.60 13.89 -8.80
N GLN A 175 -1.31 14.83 -7.89
CA GLN A 175 -1.19 14.58 -6.45
C GLN A 175 -2.52 14.75 -5.70
N ALA A 176 -3.62 15.05 -6.40
CA ALA A 176 -4.92 15.13 -5.78
C ALA A 176 -5.28 13.76 -5.19
N GLN A 177 -5.56 13.76 -3.89
CA GLN A 177 -5.96 12.60 -3.11
C GLN A 177 -7.46 12.42 -3.25
N LEU A 178 -7.89 11.33 -3.86
CA LEU A 178 -9.30 11.04 -4.09
C LEU A 178 -9.86 10.23 -2.92
N TYR A 179 -10.97 10.69 -2.36
CA TYR A 179 -11.81 9.92 -1.45
C TYR A 179 -13.11 9.60 -2.16
N LEU A 180 -13.61 8.36 -2.03
CA LEU A 180 -14.94 8.00 -2.51
C LEU A 180 -16.00 8.68 -1.65
N LYS A 181 -16.99 9.29 -2.30
CA LYS A 181 -18.20 9.75 -1.62
C LYS A 181 -18.91 8.59 -0.94
N LYS A 182 -19.60 8.90 0.17
CA LYS A 182 -20.18 7.88 1.04
C LYS A 182 -21.19 6.98 0.33
N ASP A 183 -22.13 7.56 -0.39
CA ASP A 183 -23.13 6.82 -1.16
C ASP A 183 -22.49 5.93 -2.22
N ILE A 184 -21.49 6.45 -2.93
CA ILE A 184 -20.73 5.69 -3.93
C ILE A 184 -20.02 4.50 -3.29
N PHE A 185 -19.31 4.71 -2.18
CA PHE A 185 -18.63 3.63 -1.48
C PHE A 185 -19.62 2.56 -1.02
N LEU A 186 -20.69 2.95 -0.34
CA LEU A 186 -21.66 2.00 0.23
C LEU A 186 -22.42 1.22 -0.85
N GLN A 187 -22.70 1.83 -2.02
CA GLN A 187 -23.48 1.19 -3.08
C GLN A 187 -22.64 0.37 -4.06
N HIS A 188 -21.34 0.64 -4.18
CA HIS A 188 -20.51 0.06 -5.25
C HIS A 188 -19.20 -0.58 -4.80
N PHE A 189 -18.75 -0.34 -3.56
CA PHE A 189 -17.52 -0.92 -3.01
C PHE A 189 -17.78 -1.77 -1.76
N GLY A 190 -18.69 -1.33 -0.90
CA GLY A 190 -19.08 -2.02 0.33
C GLY A 190 -20.49 -2.63 0.27
N ASN A 191 -21.07 -2.80 -0.92
CA ASN A 191 -22.49 -3.17 -1.10
C ASN A 191 -22.87 -4.54 -0.54
N ASP A 192 -21.90 -5.46 -0.46
CA ASP A 192 -22.14 -6.81 0.05
C ASP A 192 -21.72 -6.98 1.53
N LEU A 193 -21.22 -5.90 2.14
CA LEU A 193 -20.86 -5.91 3.55
C LEU A 193 -22.09 -5.59 4.42
N PRO A 194 -22.14 -6.12 5.66
CA PRO A 194 -23.06 -5.62 6.68
C PRO A 194 -22.99 -4.07 6.77
N PRO A 195 -24.13 -3.36 6.86
CA PRO A 195 -24.15 -1.90 6.76
C PRO A 195 -23.22 -1.16 7.74
N ASP A 196 -23.05 -1.71 8.95
CA ASP A 196 -22.15 -1.17 9.96
C ASP A 196 -20.67 -1.36 9.57
N LEU A 197 -20.32 -2.50 8.98
CA LEU A 197 -18.98 -2.77 8.47
C LEU A 197 -18.67 -1.92 7.23
N ALA A 198 -19.61 -1.81 6.29
CA ALA A 198 -19.48 -0.95 5.11
C ALA A 198 -19.25 0.51 5.52
N THR A 199 -20.01 1.00 6.52
CA THR A 199 -19.87 2.36 7.04
C THR A 199 -18.52 2.58 7.72
N ARG A 200 -18.04 1.60 8.50
CA ARG A 200 -16.70 1.66 9.11
C ARG A 200 -15.61 1.65 8.05
N ALA A 201 -15.70 0.78 7.04
CA ALA A 201 -14.75 0.71 5.94
C ALA A 201 -14.70 2.01 5.14
N TRP A 202 -15.84 2.64 4.86
CA TRP A 202 -15.89 3.98 4.26
C TRP A 202 -15.21 5.03 5.16
N ALA A 203 -15.47 5.00 6.46
CA ALA A 203 -14.92 5.97 7.41
C ALA A 203 -13.41 5.81 7.61
N SER A 204 -12.88 4.59 7.44
CA SER A 204 -11.45 4.29 7.51
C SER A 204 -10.79 4.18 6.14
N GLN A 205 -11.49 4.53 5.05
CA GLN A 205 -10.92 4.45 3.71
C GLN A 205 -9.64 5.28 3.63
N ARG A 206 -8.68 4.81 2.85
CA ARG A 206 -7.51 5.62 2.49
C ARG A 206 -7.82 6.46 1.26
N SER A 207 -7.11 7.56 1.07
CA SER A 207 -7.12 8.23 -0.23
C SER A 207 -6.37 7.40 -1.26
N ALA A 208 -6.66 7.62 -2.54
CA ALA A 208 -5.78 7.24 -3.63
C ALA A 208 -5.43 8.47 -4.47
N ALA A 209 -4.14 8.71 -4.70
CA ALA A 209 -3.71 9.79 -5.57
C ALA A 209 -4.15 9.55 -7.03
N VAL A 210 -4.45 10.60 -7.77
CA VAL A 210 -4.70 10.52 -9.23
C VAL A 210 -3.54 9.81 -9.93
N ALA A 211 -2.30 10.10 -9.57
CA ALA A 211 -1.12 9.46 -10.14
C ALA A 211 -1.05 7.94 -9.91
N ALA A 212 -1.71 7.40 -8.88
CA ALA A 212 -1.79 5.95 -8.65
C ALA A 212 -2.66 5.26 -9.72
N LEU A 213 -3.78 5.88 -10.10
CA LEU A 213 -4.75 5.27 -11.02
C LEU A 213 -4.41 5.50 -12.50
N TYR A 214 -3.77 6.62 -12.80
CA TYR A 214 -3.49 7.08 -14.16
C TYR A 214 -2.01 7.01 -14.54
N GLY A 215 -1.13 6.56 -13.64
CA GLY A 215 0.26 6.27 -13.96
C GLY A 215 0.39 5.02 -14.85
N PRO A 216 1.19 5.05 -15.92
CA PRO A 216 1.35 3.89 -16.80
C PRO A 216 2.21 2.81 -16.15
N SER A 217 1.81 1.55 -16.34
CA SER A 217 2.60 0.40 -15.96
C SER A 217 3.92 0.35 -16.73
N LYS A 218 5.03 0.08 -16.04
CA LYS A 218 6.35 -0.07 -16.66
C LYS A 218 6.70 -1.52 -16.96
N ASN A 219 6.02 -2.46 -16.33
CA ASN A 219 6.25 -3.90 -16.48
C ASN A 219 4.91 -4.63 -16.64
N ALA A 220 4.97 -5.88 -17.09
CA ALA A 220 3.82 -6.78 -17.20
C ALA A 220 4.23 -8.17 -16.68
N ALA A 221 4.59 -8.27 -15.39
CA ALA A 221 5.21 -9.49 -14.84
C ALA A 221 4.35 -10.75 -14.97
N TRP A 222 3.02 -10.61 -15.12
CA TRP A 222 2.10 -11.72 -15.39
C TRP A 222 2.35 -12.43 -16.72
N LYS A 223 3.12 -11.83 -17.64
CA LYS A 223 3.55 -12.49 -18.87
C LYS A 223 4.64 -13.55 -18.65
N ASP A 224 5.45 -13.38 -17.60
CA ASP A 224 6.61 -14.22 -17.31
C ASP A 224 6.45 -15.06 -16.04
N ILE A 225 5.54 -14.68 -15.15
CA ILE A 225 5.26 -15.34 -13.87
C ILE A 225 3.85 -15.95 -13.93
N PRO A 226 3.67 -17.23 -13.57
CA PRO A 226 2.34 -17.84 -13.51
C PRO A 226 1.35 -17.02 -12.68
N SER A 227 0.12 -16.88 -13.18
CA SER A 227 -0.96 -16.09 -12.59
C SER A 227 -2.31 -16.77 -12.69
#